data_AF-A0A7L5Y3Y4-F1
#
_entry.id   AF-A0A7L5Y3Y4-F1
#
_cell.length_a   1.000
_cell.length_b   1.000
_cell.length_c   1.000
_cell.angle_alpha   90.00
_cell.angle_beta   90.00
_cell.angle_gamma   90.00
#
_symmetry.space_group_name_H-M   'P 1'
#
loop_
_entity.id
_entity.type
_entity.pdbx_description
1 polymer ?
#
loop_
_entity_poly.entity_id
_entity_poly.type
_entity_poly.pdbx_seq_one_letter_code
_entity_poly.pdbx_strand_id
1 'polypeptide(L)'
;MIRRLIRPVIRFAFWAFERPAPGLDLALGVLSGGWAAAAAVAPAVFDRSSYAVIGLMPPALIILAMAGLAAAHLTLALRSARWWRIGPLFLSAFVWLSIALGFAAVEAWPEVVVYGLVAAGCLLGALYVETDRAA
;
A
#
# COMPACT_ATOMS: atom_id res chain seq x y z
N MET A 1 1.19 -26.04 23.79
CA MET A 1 0.15 -25.60 22.82
C MET A 1 0.48 -24.24 22.18
N ILE A 2 0.82 -23.22 22.97
CA ILE A 2 1.17 -21.85 22.53
C ILE A 2 2.23 -21.78 21.42
N ARG A 3 3.30 -22.60 21.49
CA ARG A 3 4.36 -22.63 20.45
C ARG A 3 3.85 -23.05 19.05
N ARG A 4 2.76 -23.83 18.94
CA ARG A 4 2.19 -24.24 17.65
C ARG A 4 1.34 -23.12 17.01
N LEU A 5 0.78 -22.23 17.82
CA LEU A 5 0.00 -21.06 17.36
C LEU A 5 0.91 -19.88 16.97
N ILE A 6 2.01 -19.67 17.69
CA ILE A 6 2.91 -18.53 17.45
C ILE A 6 3.81 -18.75 16.22
N ARG A 7 4.25 -19.98 15.96
CA ARG A 7 5.16 -20.29 14.86
C ARG A 7 4.68 -19.85 13.46
N PRO A 8 3.41 -20.06 13.06
CA PRO A 8 2.91 -19.56 11.78
C PRO A 8 2.84 -18.03 11.73
N VAL A 9 2.46 -17.37 12.83
CA VAL A 9 2.43 -15.89 12.91
C VAL A 9 3.82 -15.31 12.73
N ILE A 10 4.82 -15.87 13.40
CA ILE A 10 6.21 -15.45 13.24
C ILE A 10 6.68 -15.69 11.81
N ARG A 11 6.39 -16.85 11.20
CA ARG A 11 6.76 -17.13 9.80
C ARG A 11 6.10 -16.18 8.81
N PHE A 12 4.86 -15.80 9.06
CA PHE A 12 4.16 -14.80 8.26
C PHE A 12 4.79 -13.42 8.40
N ALA A 13 5.08 -12.98 9.62
CA ALA A 13 5.76 -11.72 9.88
C ALA A 13 7.16 -11.71 9.24
N PHE A 14 7.91 -12.80 9.34
CA PHE A 14 9.16 -12.96 8.61
C PHE A 14 8.91 -12.85 7.11
N TRP A 15 8.08 -13.69 6.49
CA TRP A 15 7.84 -13.58 5.03
C TRP A 15 7.35 -12.20 4.55
N ALA A 16 6.57 -11.49 5.37
CA ALA A 16 6.08 -10.15 5.07
C ALA A 16 7.21 -9.09 5.06
N PHE A 17 8.18 -9.20 5.96
CA PHE A 17 9.22 -8.19 6.20
C PHE A 17 10.66 -8.68 5.95
N GLU A 18 10.84 -9.96 5.64
CA GLU A 18 12.12 -10.63 5.39
C GLU A 18 12.62 -10.20 4.04
N ARG A 19 13.84 -9.67 4.02
CA ARG A 19 14.48 -9.12 2.82
C ARG A 19 14.38 -10.12 1.66
N PRO A 20 13.71 -9.77 0.55
CA PRO A 20 13.45 -8.40 0.11
C PRO A 20 12.15 -7.72 0.60
N ALA A 21 11.31 -8.39 1.39
CA ALA A 21 9.94 -8.08 1.85
C ALA A 21 8.84 -8.38 0.81
N PRO A 22 8.81 -9.60 0.22
CA PRO A 22 7.88 -9.95 -0.85
C PRO A 22 6.41 -9.95 -0.40
N GLY A 23 6.13 -10.24 0.89
CA GLY A 23 4.77 -10.21 1.39
C GLY A 23 4.20 -8.80 1.53
N LEU A 24 5.04 -7.80 1.87
CA LEU A 24 4.64 -6.39 1.85
C LEU A 24 4.26 -5.96 0.43
N ASP A 25 5.08 -6.28 -0.56
CA ASP A 25 4.77 -5.98 -1.96
C ASP A 25 3.52 -6.71 -2.45
N LEU A 26 3.31 -7.98 -2.09
CA LEU A 26 2.09 -8.69 -2.46
C LEU A 26 0.86 -8.00 -1.85
N ALA A 27 0.92 -7.63 -0.58
CA ALA A 27 -0.18 -6.94 0.11
C ALA A 27 -0.49 -5.59 -0.54
N LEU A 28 0.52 -4.78 -0.86
CA LEU A 28 0.35 -3.50 -1.53
C LEU A 28 -0.15 -3.66 -2.97
N GLY A 29 0.30 -4.71 -3.66
CA GLY A 29 -0.18 -5.08 -4.99
C GLY A 29 -1.68 -5.38 -4.99
N VAL A 30 -2.13 -6.23 -4.06
CA VAL A 30 -3.54 -6.59 -3.88
C VAL A 30 -4.37 -5.37 -3.47
N LEU A 31 -3.90 -4.57 -2.52
CA LEU A 31 -4.62 -3.39 -2.03
C LEU A 31 -4.79 -2.34 -3.14
N SER A 32 -3.73 -2.04 -3.87
CA SER A 32 -3.77 -1.09 -5.00
C SER A 32 -4.65 -1.63 -6.14
N GLY A 33 -4.57 -2.92 -6.44
CA GLY A 33 -5.41 -3.57 -7.44
C GLY A 33 -6.90 -3.54 -7.06
N GLY A 34 -7.22 -3.76 -5.78
CA GLY A 34 -8.57 -3.63 -5.25
C GLY A 34 -9.12 -2.21 -5.40
N TRP A 35 -8.30 -1.20 -5.14
CA TRP A 35 -8.64 0.21 -5.39
C TRP A 35 -8.90 0.51 -6.87
N ALA A 36 -8.05 0.01 -7.78
CA ALA A 36 -8.27 0.15 -9.21
C ALA A 36 -9.57 -0.52 -9.69
N ALA A 37 -9.85 -1.73 -9.19
CA ALA A 37 -11.08 -2.46 -9.52
C ALA A 37 -12.33 -1.74 -8.97
N ALA A 38 -12.27 -1.24 -7.73
CA ALA A 38 -13.34 -0.45 -7.15
C ALA A 38 -13.61 0.82 -7.99
N ALA A 39 -12.56 1.52 -8.44
CA ALA A 39 -12.72 2.70 -9.28
C ALA A 39 -13.33 2.39 -10.66
N ALA A 40 -13.10 1.18 -11.19
CA ALA A 40 -13.67 0.73 -12.45
C ALA A 40 -15.14 0.29 -12.33
N VAL A 41 -15.51 -0.39 -11.25
CA VAL A 41 -16.85 -1.00 -11.09
C VAL A 41 -17.82 -0.05 -10.37
N ALA A 42 -17.33 0.74 -9.42
CA ALA A 42 -18.13 1.62 -8.57
C ALA A 42 -17.46 3.00 -8.44
N PRO A 43 -17.31 3.77 -9.53
CA PRO A 43 -16.63 5.07 -9.52
C PRO A 43 -17.31 6.09 -8.58
N ALA A 44 -18.61 5.93 -8.31
CA ALA A 44 -19.36 6.76 -7.37
C ALA A 44 -18.85 6.68 -5.92
N VAL A 45 -18.12 5.61 -5.55
CA VAL A 45 -17.47 5.53 -4.23
C VAL A 45 -16.40 6.62 -4.09
N PHE A 46 -15.74 7.01 -5.19
CA PHE A 46 -14.64 7.99 -5.19
C PHE A 46 -15.09 9.43 -5.39
N ASP A 47 -16.36 9.73 -5.10
CA ASP A 47 -16.88 11.08 -5.24
C ASP A 47 -16.24 12.06 -4.23
N ARG A 48 -16.45 13.35 -4.48
CA ARG A 48 -15.86 14.44 -3.69
C ARG A 48 -16.38 14.53 -2.26
N SER A 49 -17.54 13.97 -1.96
CA SER A 49 -18.11 13.92 -0.61
C SER A 49 -17.39 12.90 0.27
N SER A 50 -16.76 11.90 -0.34
CA SER A 50 -15.98 10.87 0.37
C SER A 50 -14.47 11.07 0.24
N TYR A 51 -13.99 11.74 -0.81
CA TYR A 51 -12.55 11.94 -1.06
C TYR A 51 -12.24 13.33 -1.65
N ALA A 52 -11.94 14.32 -0.80
CA ALA A 52 -11.76 15.71 -1.23
C ALA A 52 -10.69 15.93 -2.33
N VAL A 53 -9.59 15.16 -2.30
CA VAL A 53 -8.48 15.29 -3.28
C VAL A 53 -8.63 14.32 -4.46
N ILE A 54 -9.06 13.08 -4.19
CA ILE A 54 -9.17 12.04 -5.22
C ILE A 54 -10.39 12.26 -6.10
N GLY A 55 -11.48 12.80 -5.55
CA GLY A 55 -12.67 13.18 -6.32
C GLY A 55 -12.46 14.36 -7.28
N LEU A 56 -11.26 14.96 -7.31
CA LEU A 56 -10.85 15.92 -8.34
C LEU A 56 -10.28 15.24 -9.58
N MET A 57 -9.83 13.99 -9.46
CA MET A 57 -9.24 13.25 -10.57
C MET A 57 -10.32 12.53 -11.39
N PRO A 58 -10.18 12.49 -12.73
CA PRO A 58 -10.98 11.60 -13.57
C PRO A 58 -10.81 10.14 -13.11
N PRO A 59 -11.89 9.33 -13.09
CA PRO A 59 -11.82 7.91 -12.69
C PRO A 59 -10.73 7.13 -13.44
N ALA A 60 -10.53 7.43 -14.73
CA ALA A 60 -9.48 6.82 -15.53
C ALA A 60 -8.06 7.05 -14.97
N LEU A 61 -7.77 8.22 -14.41
CA LEU A 61 -6.46 8.50 -13.79
C LEU A 61 -6.28 7.72 -12.50
N ILE A 62 -7.35 7.59 -11.69
CA ILE A 62 -7.33 6.78 -10.46
C ILE A 62 -7.04 5.33 -10.81
N ILE A 63 -7.78 4.78 -11.78
CA ILE A 63 -7.61 3.40 -12.25
C ILE A 63 -6.18 3.18 -12.74
N LEU A 64 -5.67 4.05 -13.62
CA LEU A 64 -4.32 3.92 -14.17
C LEU A 64 -3.23 4.02 -13.10
N ALA A 65 -3.35 4.98 -12.17
CA ALA A 65 -2.40 5.15 -11.08
C ALA A 65 -2.37 3.94 -10.14
N MET A 66 -3.54 3.47 -9.71
CA MET A 66 -3.66 2.34 -8.77
C MET A 66 -3.29 1.02 -9.45
N ALA A 67 -3.66 0.80 -10.71
CA ALA A 67 -3.25 -0.37 -11.48
C ALA A 67 -1.74 -0.37 -11.75
N GLY A 68 -1.14 0.79 -12.04
CA GLY A 68 0.30 0.94 -12.19
C GLY A 68 1.05 0.62 -10.90
N LEU A 69 0.56 1.12 -9.76
CA LEU A 69 1.11 0.83 -8.43
C LEU A 69 0.98 -0.66 -8.08
N ALA A 70 -0.18 -1.27 -8.39
CA ALA A 70 -0.41 -2.70 -8.23
C ALA A 70 0.58 -3.53 -9.06
N ALA A 71 0.74 -3.20 -10.35
CA ALA A 71 1.66 -3.89 -11.24
C ALA A 71 3.12 -3.75 -10.78
N ALA A 72 3.52 -2.56 -10.31
CA ALA A 72 4.86 -2.34 -9.76
C ALA A 72 5.12 -3.24 -8.56
N HIS A 73 4.21 -3.24 -7.57
CA HIS A 73 4.36 -4.07 -6.39
C HIS A 73 4.27 -5.57 -6.69
N LEU A 74 3.39 -6.03 -7.58
CA LEU A 74 3.35 -7.44 -8.00
C LEU A 74 4.64 -7.86 -8.73
N THR A 75 5.17 -7.00 -9.59
CA THR A 75 6.45 -7.26 -10.26
C THR A 75 7.59 -7.34 -9.26
N LEU A 76 7.59 -6.48 -8.25
CA LEU A 76 8.57 -6.50 -7.17
C LEU A 76 8.39 -7.72 -6.27
N ALA A 77 7.17 -8.14 -5.94
CA ALA A 77 6.93 -9.37 -5.17
C ALA A 77 7.52 -10.60 -5.86
N LEU A 78 7.49 -10.64 -7.19
CA LEU A 78 8.04 -11.72 -8.02
C LEU A 78 9.55 -11.59 -8.28
N ARG A 79 10.13 -10.40 -8.12
CA ARG A 79 11.55 -10.12 -8.42
C ARG A 79 12.30 -9.67 -7.17
N SER A 80 13.42 -10.31 -6.87
CA SER A 80 14.30 -9.95 -5.74
C SER A 80 15.12 -8.67 -5.94
N ALA A 81 14.69 -7.78 -6.85
CA ALA A 81 15.41 -6.54 -7.20
C ALA A 81 15.20 -5.46 -6.12
N ARG A 82 16.01 -5.53 -5.07
CA ARG A 82 15.95 -4.65 -3.88
C ARG A 82 15.95 -3.15 -4.21
N TRP A 83 16.72 -2.72 -5.21
CA TRP A 83 16.97 -1.30 -5.45
C TRP A 83 15.77 -0.58 -6.08
N TRP A 84 14.90 -1.33 -6.76
CA TRP A 84 13.72 -0.81 -7.43
C TRP A 84 12.51 -0.69 -6.49
N ARG A 85 12.64 -1.14 -5.22
CA ARG A 85 11.53 -1.17 -4.25
C ARG A 85 11.31 0.15 -3.52
N ILE A 86 12.37 0.95 -3.32
CA ILE A 86 12.29 2.19 -2.53
C ILE A 86 11.31 3.19 -3.18
N GLY A 87 11.41 3.39 -4.50
CA GLY A 87 10.54 4.32 -5.23
C GLY A 87 9.05 3.99 -5.07
N PRO A 88 8.61 2.77 -5.44
CA PRO A 88 7.23 2.33 -5.26
C PRO A 88 6.76 2.36 -3.80
N LEU A 89 7.61 2.03 -2.83
CA LEU A 89 7.25 2.14 -1.41
C LEU A 89 7.04 3.59 -0.95
N PHE A 90 7.90 4.53 -1.35
CA PHE A 90 7.69 5.96 -1.07
C PHE A 90 6.44 6.49 -1.76
N LEU A 91 6.23 6.11 -3.03
CA LEU A 91 5.04 6.50 -3.79
C LEU A 91 3.77 5.96 -3.13
N SER A 92 3.76 4.69 -2.72
CA SER A 92 2.68 4.09 -1.93
C SER A 92 2.47 4.84 -0.62
N ALA A 93 3.52 5.15 0.14
CA ALA A 93 3.40 5.90 1.38
C ALA A 93 2.70 7.25 1.16
N PHE A 94 3.10 7.99 0.12
CA PHE A 94 2.49 9.26 -0.25
C PHE A 94 1.01 9.11 -0.66
N VAL A 95 0.70 8.11 -1.49
CA VAL A 95 -0.66 7.83 -1.95
C VAL A 95 -1.59 7.47 -0.78
N TRP A 96 -1.18 6.52 0.05
CA TRP A 96 -2.00 6.05 1.17
C TRP A 96 -2.16 7.13 2.25
N LEU A 97 -1.14 7.96 2.47
CA LEU A 97 -1.26 9.12 3.37
C LEU A 97 -2.25 10.15 2.81
N SER A 98 -2.20 10.42 1.50
CA SER A 98 -3.12 11.34 0.84
C SER A 98 -4.58 10.85 0.90
N ILE A 99 -4.79 9.54 0.76
CA ILE A 99 -6.10 8.89 0.97
C ILE A 99 -6.55 9.08 2.42
N ALA A 100 -5.70 8.77 3.41
CA ALA A 100 -6.01 8.91 4.82
C ALA A 100 -6.39 10.35 5.21
N LEU A 101 -5.63 11.34 4.74
CA LEU A 101 -5.93 12.76 4.97
C LEU A 101 -7.23 13.19 4.29
N GLY A 102 -7.54 12.63 3.12
CA GLY A 102 -8.83 12.83 2.44
C GLY A 102 -10.01 12.38 3.31
N PHE A 103 -9.90 11.23 3.98
CA PHE A 103 -10.91 10.74 4.92
C PHE A 103 -11.00 11.55 6.21
N ALA A 104 -9.88 12.08 6.69
CA ALA A 104 -9.85 12.90 7.91
C ALA A 104 -10.67 14.18 7.73
N ALA A 105 -10.68 14.73 6.50
CA ALA A 105 -11.46 15.91 6.16
C ALA A 105 -12.99 15.66 6.15
N VAL A 106 -13.44 14.40 6.09
CA VAL A 106 -14.86 14.01 6.05
C VAL A 106 -15.25 13.14 7.25
N GLU A 107 -14.45 13.16 8.33
CA GLU A 107 -14.70 12.51 9.62
C GLU A 107 -14.80 10.96 9.60
N ALA A 108 -14.26 10.31 8.57
CA ALA A 108 -14.23 8.85 8.44
C ALA A 108 -13.03 8.22 9.17
N TRP A 109 -13.03 8.30 10.50
CA TRP A 109 -11.90 7.93 11.36
C TRP A 109 -11.36 6.49 11.20
N PRO A 110 -12.18 5.44 11.02
CA PRO A 110 -11.66 4.08 10.81
C PRO A 110 -10.76 3.98 9.57
N GLU A 111 -11.18 4.61 8.48
CA GLU A 111 -10.46 4.65 7.21
C GLU A 111 -9.17 5.46 7.32
N VAL A 112 -9.20 6.60 8.03
CA VAL A 112 -7.99 7.39 8.35
C VAL A 112 -6.94 6.53 9.03
N VAL A 113 -7.34 5.76 10.04
CA VAL A 113 -6.42 4.90 10.79
C VAL A 113 -5.88 3.79 9.90
N VAL A 114 -6.73 3.10 9.14
CA VAL A 114 -6.30 2.00 8.26
C VAL A 114 -5.32 2.49 7.21
N TYR A 115 -5.66 3.52 6.43
CA TYR A 115 -4.79 4.02 5.37
C TYR A 115 -3.55 4.74 5.92
N GLY A 116 -3.65 5.39 7.08
CA GLY A 116 -2.50 5.95 7.78
C GLY A 116 -1.50 4.88 8.23
N LEU A 117 -1.98 3.73 8.73
CA LEU A 117 -1.12 2.59 9.06
C LEU A 117 -0.47 1.97 7.83
N VAL A 118 -1.20 1.86 6.72
CA VAL A 118 -0.62 1.40 5.44
C VAL A 118 0.49 2.36 4.97
N ALA A 119 0.24 3.67 5.04
CA ALA A 119 1.23 4.68 4.68
C ALA A 119 2.50 4.59 5.54
N ALA A 120 2.34 4.48 6.86
CA ALA A 120 3.44 4.30 7.79
C ALA A 120 4.21 3.00 7.52
N GLY A 121 3.51 1.89 7.24
CA GLY A 121 4.12 0.62 6.87
C GLY A 121 4.95 0.70 5.59
N CYS A 122 4.47 1.44 4.58
CA CYS A 122 5.22 1.70 3.35
C CYS A 122 6.49 2.51 3.61
N LEU A 123 6.39 3.58 4.40
CA LEU A 123 7.53 4.44 4.73
C LEU A 123 8.59 3.69 5.55
N LEU A 124 8.18 2.95 6.57
CA LEU A 124 9.07 2.10 7.37
C LEU A 124 9.70 1.00 6.50
N GLY A 125 8.94 0.41 5.58
CA GLY A 125 9.45 -0.53 4.58
C GLY A 125 10.52 0.10 3.67
N ALA A 126 10.29 1.32 3.18
CA ALA A 126 11.25 2.04 2.36
C ALA A 126 12.56 2.32 3.13
N LEU A 127 12.46 2.83 4.36
CA LEU A 127 13.61 3.10 5.24
C LEU A 127 14.37 1.81 5.60
N TYR A 128 13.66 0.71 5.85
CA TYR A 128 14.27 -0.59 6.11
C TYR A 128 15.07 -1.12 4.92
N VAL A 129 14.58 -0.91 3.70
CA VAL A 129 15.31 -1.27 2.47
C VAL A 129 16.48 -0.31 2.19
N GLU A 130 16.33 0.98 2.51
CA GLU A 130 17.37 2.01 2.34
C GLU A 130 18.58 1.77 3.27
N THR A 131 18.34 1.51 4.55
CA THR A 131 19.41 1.30 5.56
C THR A 131 20.32 0.11 5.26
N ASP A 132 19.85 -0.87 4.48
CA ASP A 132 20.67 -1.99 3.98
C ASP A 132 21.72 -1.56 2.94
N ARG A 133 21.65 -0.33 2.40
CA ARG A 133 22.69 0.21 1.50
C ARG A 133 23.91 0.73 2.26
N ALA A 134 23.75 1.05 3.54
CA ALA A 134 24.77 1.69 4.36
C ALA A 134 25.61 0.71 5.19
N ALA A 135 25.30 -0.60 5.14
CA ALA A 135 25.99 -1.69 5.82
C ALA A 135 26.68 -2.61 4.80
#